data_AF-A0A2R9SLT4-F1
#
_entry.id   AF-A0A2R9SLT4-F1
#
_cell.length_a   1.000
_cell.length_b   1.000
_cell.length_c   1.000
_cell.angle_alpha   90.00
_cell.angle_beta   90.00
_cell.angle_gamma   90.00
#
_symmetry.space_group_name_H-M   'P 1'
#
loop_
_entity.id
_entity.type
_entity.pdbx_description
1 polymer ?
#
loop_
_entity_poly.entity_id
_entity_poly.type
_entity_poly.pdbx_seq_one_letter_code
_entity_poly.pdbx_strand_id
1 'polypeptide(L)'
;MIGTLPEPCDAFNLQARLNGIPADKVIVAIDACLGQASSVGYFFTSEGPLTPAQSVGGKLPSVGDYSVAAVVNVQGPKPYWTLQVTSLYQVMGMAEEIARQAALAFNLRT
;
A
#
# COMPACT_ATOMS: atom_id res chain seq x y z
N MET A 1 -10.53 -5.97 5.33
CA MET A 1 -9.76 -5.22 4.33
C MET A 1 -10.46 -3.89 4.12
N ILE A 2 -9.72 -2.78 4.05
CA ILE A 2 -10.27 -1.45 3.80
C ILE A 2 -9.63 -0.94 2.51
N GLY A 3 -10.46 -0.62 1.52
CA GLY A 3 -10.00 -0.39 0.16
C GLY A 3 -10.03 -1.67 -0.67
N THR A 4 -10.68 -1.59 -1.82
CA THR A 4 -10.71 -2.63 -2.87
C THR A 4 -10.73 -1.93 -4.24
N LEU A 5 -10.62 -2.68 -5.34
CA LEU A 5 -10.78 -2.07 -6.67
C LEU A 5 -12.19 -1.44 -6.87
N PRO A 6 -13.32 -2.09 -6.50
CA PRO A 6 -14.63 -1.45 -6.58
C PRO A 6 -14.84 -0.31 -5.57
N GLU A 7 -14.24 -0.41 -4.38
CA GLU A 7 -14.37 0.58 -3.30
C GLU A 7 -12.99 1.08 -2.85
N PRO A 8 -12.34 1.98 -3.61
CA PRO A 8 -10.96 2.38 -3.36
C PRO A 8 -10.77 3.09 -2.02
N CYS A 9 -9.62 2.86 -1.40
CA CYS A 9 -9.11 3.66 -0.29
C CYS A 9 -8.00 4.54 -0.85
N ASP A 10 -8.26 5.83 -1.01
CA ASP A 10 -7.35 6.79 -1.63
C ASP A 10 -7.25 8.07 -0.81
N ALA A 11 -6.47 9.03 -1.30
CA ALA A 11 -6.21 10.29 -0.62
C ALA A 11 -7.49 11.08 -0.25
N PHE A 12 -8.59 10.93 -0.99
CA PHE A 12 -9.82 11.68 -0.77
C PHE A 12 -10.67 11.10 0.35
N ASN A 13 -10.60 9.78 0.60
CA ASN A 13 -11.46 9.10 1.57
C ASN A 13 -10.71 8.40 2.71
N LEU A 14 -9.37 8.40 2.71
CA LEU A 14 -8.54 7.74 3.71
C LEU A 14 -8.95 8.12 5.14
N GLN A 15 -9.01 9.40 5.46
CA GLN A 15 -9.36 9.88 6.80
C GLN A 15 -10.72 9.34 7.28
N ALA A 16 -11.72 9.36 6.41
CA ALA A 16 -13.06 8.87 6.73
C ALA A 16 -13.06 7.36 6.96
N ARG A 17 -12.30 6.60 6.15
CA ARG A 17 -12.16 5.15 6.30
C ARG A 17 -11.43 4.78 7.59
N LEU A 18 -10.38 5.52 7.96
CA LEU A 18 -9.65 5.32 9.22
C LEU A 18 -10.52 5.55 10.44
N ASN A 19 -11.37 6.58 10.41
CA ASN A 19 -12.31 6.87 11.50
C ASN A 19 -13.35 5.75 11.72
N GLY A 20 -13.57 4.89 10.73
CA GLY A 20 -14.46 3.73 10.83
C GLY A 20 -13.80 2.48 11.46
N ILE A 21 -12.50 2.53 11.74
CA ILE A 21 -11.77 1.38 12.30
C ILE A 21 -11.94 1.38 13.83
N PRO A 22 -12.36 0.26 14.44
CA PRO A 22 -12.41 0.15 15.90
C PRO A 22 -11.02 0.32 16.53
N ALA A 23 -10.93 1.06 17.64
CA ALA A 23 -9.67 1.42 18.29
C ALA A 23 -8.88 0.22 18.86
N ASP A 24 -9.52 -0.95 19.01
CA ASP A 24 -8.90 -2.19 19.52
C ASP A 24 -8.22 -3.03 18.42
N LYS A 25 -8.20 -2.55 17.17
CA LYS A 25 -7.63 -3.30 16.04
C LYS A 25 -6.19 -2.91 15.77
N VAL A 26 -5.37 -3.92 15.53
CA VAL A 26 -4.06 -3.76 14.90
C VAL A 26 -4.26 -3.45 13.43
N ILE A 27 -3.66 -2.36 12.96
CA ILE A 27 -3.74 -1.88 11.58
C ILE A 27 -2.44 -2.22 10.85
N VAL A 28 -2.55 -2.94 9.74
CA VAL A 28 -1.45 -3.15 8.80
C VAL A 28 -1.73 -2.32 7.57
N ALA A 29 -0.91 -1.29 7.34
CA ALA A 29 -1.04 -0.42 6.18
C ALA A 29 -0.26 -1.00 4.99
N ILE A 30 -0.88 -1.04 3.82
CA ILE A 30 -0.28 -1.58 2.59
C ILE A 30 -0.31 -0.47 1.54
N ASP A 31 0.84 -0.17 0.93
CA ASP A 31 0.98 0.89 -0.06
C ASP A 31 1.82 0.43 -1.26
N ALA A 32 1.41 0.87 -2.46
CA ALA A 32 2.17 0.67 -3.68
C ALA A 32 2.96 1.95 -3.97
N CYS A 33 4.29 1.85 -3.98
CA CYS A 33 5.16 3.02 -4.05
C CYS A 33 6.17 2.92 -5.21
N LEU A 34 6.80 4.07 -5.49
CA LEU A 34 7.91 4.17 -6.43
C LEU A 34 9.24 4.15 -5.67
N GLY A 35 10.23 3.46 -6.19
CA GLY A 35 11.52 3.28 -5.52
C GLY A 35 12.71 3.18 -6.46
N GLN A 36 13.87 2.81 -5.94
CA GLN A 36 15.06 2.60 -6.79
C GLN A 36 14.83 1.44 -7.77
N ALA A 37 15.48 1.48 -8.94
CA ALA A 37 15.31 0.44 -9.95
C ALA A 37 15.66 -0.96 -9.44
N SER A 38 16.67 -1.06 -8.58
CA SER A 38 17.08 -2.30 -7.91
C SER A 38 16.07 -2.83 -6.89
N SER A 39 15.09 -2.01 -6.48
CA SER A 39 14.07 -2.38 -5.49
C SER A 39 12.74 -2.73 -6.13
N VAL A 40 12.57 -2.60 -7.45
CA VAL A 40 11.30 -2.94 -8.10
C VAL A 40 10.97 -4.42 -7.90
N GLY A 41 9.75 -4.69 -7.43
CA GLY A 41 9.30 -6.02 -7.04
C GLY A 41 9.62 -6.41 -5.61
N TYR A 42 10.28 -5.56 -4.83
CA TYR A 42 10.56 -5.83 -3.42
C TYR A 42 9.44 -5.31 -2.52
N PHE A 43 9.32 -5.95 -1.36
CA PHE A 43 8.43 -5.56 -0.27
C PHE A 43 9.28 -5.08 0.90
N PHE A 44 8.98 -3.89 1.41
CA PHE A 44 9.56 -3.38 2.64
C PHE A 44 8.53 -3.49 3.76
N THR A 45 8.89 -4.16 4.85
CA THR A 45 8.04 -4.29 6.03
C THR A 45 8.62 -3.49 7.19
N SER A 46 7.75 -2.94 8.05
CA SER A 46 8.17 -2.16 9.21
C SER A 46 7.18 -2.28 10.37
N GLU A 47 7.71 -2.28 11.59
CA GLU A 47 6.96 -2.09 12.85
C GLU A 47 6.72 -0.58 13.07
N GLY A 48 5.92 0.00 12.19
CA GLY A 48 5.55 1.40 12.27
C GLY A 48 4.67 1.82 11.10
N PRO A 49 4.10 3.03 11.20
CA PRO A 49 3.17 3.52 10.19
C PRO A 49 3.87 3.87 8.89
N LEU A 50 3.09 3.86 7.81
CA LEU A 50 3.49 4.47 6.54
C LEU A 50 2.79 5.83 6.36
N THR A 51 3.41 6.74 5.60
CA THR A 51 2.80 8.02 5.19
C THR A 51 2.42 7.91 3.71
N PRO A 52 1.14 7.58 3.39
CA PRO A 52 0.77 7.28 2.02
C PRO A 52 0.86 8.53 1.14
N ALA A 53 1.01 8.31 -0.16
CA ALA A 53 0.92 9.37 -1.18
C ALA A 53 1.89 10.56 -0.98
N GLN A 54 3.01 10.34 -0.28
CA GLN A 54 4.01 11.39 -0.03
C GLN A 54 4.58 11.97 -1.34
N SER A 55 4.69 11.14 -2.38
CA SER A 55 5.18 11.53 -3.70
C SER A 55 4.24 12.43 -4.51
N VAL A 56 2.97 12.59 -4.09
CA VAL A 56 2.00 13.49 -4.74
C VAL A 56 1.73 14.75 -3.91
N GLY A 57 2.50 14.98 -2.84
CA GLY A 57 2.43 16.22 -2.03
C GLY A 57 1.23 16.33 -1.10
N GLY A 58 0.43 15.26 -0.97
CA GLY A 58 -0.68 15.20 -0.03
C GLY A 58 -0.18 15.05 1.42
N LYS A 59 -0.73 15.85 2.35
CA LYS A 59 -0.54 15.63 3.79
C LYS A 59 -1.56 14.61 4.28
N LEU A 60 -1.33 13.34 3.96
CA LEU A 60 -2.14 12.25 4.50
C LEU A 60 -1.65 11.87 5.91
N PRO A 61 -2.56 11.44 6.81
CA PRO A 61 -2.16 10.94 8.11
C PRO A 61 -1.29 9.70 7.95
N SER A 62 -0.36 9.51 8.88
CA SER A 62 0.38 8.26 9.00
C SER A 62 -0.57 7.12 9.41
N VAL A 63 -0.42 5.95 8.81
CA VAL A 63 -1.36 4.81 8.94
C VAL A 63 -0.62 3.53 9.30
N GLY A 64 -1.18 2.77 10.24
CA GLY A 64 -0.74 1.41 10.57
C GLY A 64 0.12 1.35 11.83
N ASP A 65 -0.05 0.29 12.60
CA ASP A 65 0.92 -0.17 13.60
C ASP A 65 2.09 -0.88 12.90
N TYR A 66 1.79 -1.52 11.78
CA TYR A 66 2.74 -2.14 10.87
C TYR A 66 2.49 -1.65 9.45
N SER A 67 3.50 -1.74 8.60
CA SER A 67 3.39 -1.35 7.20
C SER A 67 4.09 -2.31 6.25
N VAL A 68 3.54 -2.37 5.03
CA VAL A 68 4.12 -3.05 3.86
C VAL A 68 4.12 -2.08 2.69
N ALA A 69 5.30 -1.70 2.22
CA ALA A 69 5.47 -0.90 1.01
C ALA A 69 5.97 -1.79 -0.14
N ALA A 70 5.16 -1.89 -1.19
CA ALA A 70 5.45 -2.65 -2.40
C ALA A 70 6.01 -1.70 -3.47
N VAL A 71 7.26 -1.90 -3.89
CA VAL A 71 7.86 -1.06 -4.94
C VAL A 71 7.43 -1.58 -6.31
N VAL A 72 6.40 -0.94 -6.86
CA VAL A 72 5.75 -1.40 -8.10
C VAL A 72 6.41 -0.84 -9.37
N ASN A 73 7.21 0.24 -9.23
CA ASN A 73 7.93 0.83 -10.35
C ASN A 73 9.08 1.75 -9.88
N VAL A 74 9.90 2.21 -10.83
CA VAL A 74 11.06 3.08 -10.58
C VAL A 74 10.61 4.51 -10.29
N GLN A 75 11.19 5.14 -9.27
CA GLN A 75 11.06 6.57 -9.03
C GLN A 75 11.94 7.32 -10.04
N GLY A 76 11.33 7.81 -11.11
CA GLY A 76 11.99 8.66 -12.10
C GLY A 76 11.95 10.15 -11.75
N PRO A 77 12.62 11.01 -12.54
CA PRO A 77 12.60 12.47 -12.34
C PRO A 77 11.21 13.10 -12.50
N LYS A 78 10.25 12.33 -13.03
CA LYS A 78 8.87 12.74 -13.27
C LYS A 78 7.90 11.67 -12.69
N PRO A 79 7.75 11.58 -11.36
CA PRO A 79 7.05 10.48 -10.70
C PRO A 79 5.58 10.33 -11.15
N TYR A 80 4.90 11.44 -11.43
CA TYR A 80 3.52 11.43 -11.92
C TYR A 80 3.35 10.67 -13.24
N TRP A 81 4.33 10.77 -14.15
CA TRP A 81 4.31 10.05 -15.42
C TRP A 81 4.54 8.56 -15.21
N THR A 82 5.47 8.21 -14.31
CA THR A 82 5.71 6.81 -13.96
C THR A 82 4.48 6.16 -13.37
N LEU A 83 3.70 6.88 -12.54
CA LEU A 83 2.43 6.39 -12.01
C LEU A 83 1.43 6.05 -13.14
N GLN A 84 1.36 6.87 -14.20
CA GLN A 84 0.45 6.63 -15.32
C GLN A 84 0.82 5.40 -16.17
N VAL A 85 2.09 5.00 -16.18
CA VAL A 85 2.58 3.85 -16.96
C VAL A 85 2.96 2.65 -16.09
N THR A 86 2.61 2.68 -14.81
CA THR A 86 2.87 1.56 -13.90
C THR A 86 2.03 0.36 -14.31
N SER A 87 2.66 -0.80 -14.44
CA SER A 87 2.02 -2.04 -14.87
C SER A 87 0.95 -2.47 -13.86
N LEU A 88 -0.32 -2.51 -14.30
CA LEU A 88 -1.40 -3.04 -13.46
C LEU A 88 -1.15 -4.51 -13.08
N TYR A 89 -0.58 -5.30 -13.98
CA TYR A 89 -0.21 -6.70 -13.69
C TYR A 89 0.77 -6.80 -12.52
N GLN A 90 1.78 -5.94 -12.48
CA GLN A 90 2.75 -5.90 -11.39
C GLN A 90 2.08 -5.54 -10.06
N VAL A 91 1.25 -4.49 -10.06
CA VAL A 91 0.53 -4.05 -8.85
C VAL A 91 -0.37 -5.16 -8.32
N MET A 92 -1.17 -5.78 -9.20
CA MET A 92 -2.11 -6.83 -8.82
C MET A 92 -1.40 -8.10 -8.35
N GLY A 93 -0.31 -8.53 -9.02
CA GLY A 93 0.46 -9.69 -8.61
C GLY A 93 1.13 -9.50 -7.24
N MET A 94 1.65 -8.30 -6.96
CA MET A 94 2.21 -7.99 -5.64
C MET A 94 1.13 -7.93 -4.55
N ALA A 95 -0.05 -7.39 -4.84
CA ALA A 95 -1.17 -7.40 -3.91
C ALA A 95 -1.65 -8.83 -3.60
N GLU A 96 -1.72 -9.70 -4.62
CA GLU A 96 -2.06 -11.11 -4.46
C GLU A 96 -1.04 -11.84 -3.58
N GLU A 97 0.25 -11.62 -3.80
CA GLU A 97 1.30 -12.23 -2.97
C GLU A 97 1.19 -11.80 -1.50
N ILE A 98 0.96 -10.52 -1.22
CA ILE A 98 0.73 -10.04 0.16
C ILE A 98 -0.50 -10.72 0.77
N ALA A 99 -1.62 -10.78 0.04
CA ALA A 99 -2.85 -11.39 0.52
C ALA A 99 -2.66 -12.89 0.81
N ARG A 100 -1.97 -13.61 -0.08
CA ARG A 100 -1.67 -15.04 0.08
C ARG A 100 -0.79 -15.30 1.30
N GLN A 101 0.28 -14.52 1.49
CA GLN A 101 1.17 -14.68 2.65
C GLN A 101 0.46 -14.35 3.96
N ALA A 102 -0.36 -13.30 3.98
CA ALA A 102 -1.19 -12.98 5.14
C ALA A 102 -2.17 -14.11 5.47
N ALA A 103 -2.84 -14.66 4.45
CA ALA A 103 -3.78 -15.77 4.65
C ALA A 103 -3.09 -17.01 5.23
N LEU A 104 -1.91 -17.36 4.70
CA LEU A 104 -1.09 -18.46 5.24
C LEU A 104 -0.67 -18.20 6.68
N ALA A 105 -0.17 -17.02 7.00
CA ALA A 105 0.28 -16.66 8.34
C ALA A 105 -0.85 -16.74 9.39
N PHE A 106 -2.08 -16.38 8.99
CA PHE A 106 -3.26 -16.43 9.86
C PHE A 106 -4.06 -17.74 9.78
N ASN A 107 -3.56 -18.77 9.08
CA ASN A 107 -4.27 -20.04 8.84
C ASN A 107 -5.68 -19.84 8.27
N LEU A 108 -5.86 -18.83 7.42
CA LEU A 108 -7.10 -18.59 6.70
C LEU A 108 -7.16 -19.59 5.53
N ARG A 109 -8.33 -20.22 5.33
CA ARG A 109 -8.56 -21.04 4.15
C ARG A 109 -8.65 -20.13 2.93
N THR A 110 -7.66 -20.22 2.04
CA THR A 110 -7.60 -19.54 0.74
C THR A 110 -8.34 -20.33 -0.32
#